data_AF-A0A6L3EY68-F1
#
_entry.id   AF-A0A6L3EY68-F1
#
_cell.length_a   1.000
_cell.length_b   1.000
_cell.length_c   1.000
_cell.angle_alpha   90.00
_cell.angle_beta   90.00
_cell.angle_gamma   90.00
#
_symmetry.space_group_name_H-M   'P 1'
#
loop_
_entity.id
_entity.type
_entity.pdbx_description
1 polymer ?
#
loop_
_entity_poly.entity_id
_entity_poly.type
_entity_poly.pdbx_seq_one_letter_code
_entity_poly.pdbx_strand_id
1 'polypeptide(L)' 'MIVEIKAIKKLTNIQDAQIINYLKATNFELGLLLNFGTLSLEYKRRANYKPHKKSF' A
#
# COMPACT_ATOMS: atom_id res chain seq x y z
N MET A 1 -1.70 4.91 -9.53
CA MET A 1 -0.77 4.46 -8.45
C MET A 1 -1.05 5.32 -7.24
N ILE A 2 -0.93 4.78 -6.03
CA ILE A 2 -1.10 5.50 -4.75
C ILE A 2 0.24 5.59 -4.04
N VAL A 3 0.55 6.75 -3.46
CA VAL A 3 1.72 6.94 -2.59
C VAL A 3 1.24 7.50 -1.26
N GLU A 4 1.59 6.83 -0.17
CA GLU A 4 1.24 7.23 1.18
C GLU A 4 2.51 7.47 1.99
N ILE A 5 2.66 8.67 2.55
CA ILE A 5 3.86 9.11 3.27
C ILE A 5 3.51 9.27 4.75
N LYS A 6 4.38 8.76 5.62
CA LYS A 6 4.23 8.85 7.08
C LYS A 6 5.54 9.23 7.75
N ALA A 7 5.42 9.74 8.97
CA ALA A 7 6.53 9.97 9.88
C ALA A 7 6.17 9.41 11.26
N ILE A 8 6.02 8.08 11.34
CA ILE A 8 5.61 7.38 12.57
C ILE A 8 6.71 6.43 13.05
N LYS A 9 6.71 6.13 14.35
CA LYS A 9 7.75 5.29 14.98
C LYS A 9 7.87 3.89 14.38
N LYS A 10 6.79 3.34 13.83
CA LYS A 10 6.76 2.00 13.23
C LYS A 10 5.53 1.81 12.34
N LEU A 11 5.70 1.23 11.16
CA LEU A 11 4.59 0.72 10.37
C LEU A 11 3.93 -0.51 11.02
N THR A 12 2.60 -0.53 11.04
CA THR A 12 1.79 -1.66 11.52
C THR A 12 0.87 -2.18 10.41
N ASN A 13 0.13 -3.25 10.70
CA ASN A 13 -0.85 -3.81 9.76
C ASN A 13 -1.98 -2.83 9.42
N ILE A 14 -2.21 -1.79 10.23
CA ILE A 14 -3.23 -0.77 9.96
C ILE A 14 -2.89 0.01 8.69
N GLN A 15 -1.64 0.45 8.53
CA GLN A 15 -1.22 1.21 7.35
C GLN A 15 -1.20 0.33 6.09
N ASP A 16 -0.87 -0.95 6.23
CA ASP A 16 -1.02 -1.92 5.14
C ASP A 16 -2.48 -2.11 4.72
N ALA A 17 -3.41 -2.22 5.68
CA ALA A 17 -4.84 -2.34 5.39
C ALA A 17 -5.39 -1.08 4.70
N GLN A 18 -4.95 0.11 5.12
CA GLN A 18 -5.34 1.38 4.50
C GLN A 18 -4.98 1.42 3.02
N ILE A 19 -3.70 1.18 2.67
CA ILE A 19 -3.27 1.24 1.28
C ILE A 19 -3.95 0.15 0.42
N ILE A 20 -4.21 -1.04 0.97
CA ILE A 20 -4.96 -2.10 0.27
C ILE A 20 -6.41 -1.65 0.00
N ASN A 21 -7.07 -1.04 0.98
CA ASN A 21 -8.44 -0.54 0.81
C ASN A 21 -8.50 0.57 -0.24
N TYR A 22 -7.55 1.49 -0.24
CA TYR A 22 -7.48 2.53 -1.26
C TYR A 22 -7.26 1.95 -2.65
N LEU A 23 -6.33 0.99 -2.79
CA LEU A 23 -6.10 0.32 -4.07
C LEU A 23 -7.36 -0.37 -4.61
N LYS A 24 -8.13 -1.03 -3.74
CA LYS A 24 -9.41 -1.65 -4.10
C LYS A 24 -10.46 -0.61 -4.49
N ALA A 25 -10.61 0.45 -3.70
CA ALA A 25 -11.61 1.49 -3.92
C ALA A 25 -11.37 2.30 -5.20
N THR A 26 -10.11 2.51 -5.58
CA THR A 26 -9.74 3.32 -6.74
C THR A 26 -9.39 2.51 -7.98
N ASN A 27 -9.40 1.17 -7.89
CA ASN A 27 -8.92 0.26 -8.94
C ASN A 27 -7.46 0.49 -9.39
N PHE A 28 -6.65 1.23 -8.60
CA PHE A 28 -5.24 1.38 -8.89
C PHE A 28 -4.48 0.08 -8.61
N GLU A 29 -3.47 -0.18 -9.43
CA GLU A 29 -2.75 -1.45 -9.42
C GLU A 29 -1.59 -1.48 -8.43
N LEU A 30 -1.06 -0.31 -8.07
CA LEU A 30 0.17 -0.18 -7.29
C LEU A 30 0.04 0.88 -6.21
N GLY A 31 0.46 0.51 -5.00
CA GLY A 31 0.58 1.38 -3.83
C GLY A 31 2.01 1.35 -3.26
N LEU A 32 2.52 2.51 -2.87
CA LEU A 32 3.75 2.68 -2.11
C LEU A 32 3.43 3.30 -0.75
N LEU A 33 3.88 2.65 0.32
CA LEU A 33 3.82 3.17 1.68
C LEU A 33 5.23 3.50 2.12
N LEU A 34 5.51 4.77 2.42
CA LEU A 34 6.82 5.29 2.82
C LEU A 34 6.73 5.84 4.25
N ASN A 35 7.65 5.45 5.12
CA ASN A 35 7.74 5.94 6.49
C ASN A 35 9.13 6.53 6.77
N PHE A 36 9.15 7.83 7.06
CA PHE A 36 10.32 8.64 7.40
C PHE A 36 10.46 8.88 8.91
N GLY A 37 9.60 8.28 9.74
CA GLY A 37 9.60 8.47 11.20
C GLY A 37 10.57 7.58 11.97
N THR A 38 11.48 6.92 11.24
CA THR A 38 12.45 5.94 11.73
C THR A 38 13.86 6.35 11.33
N LEU A 39 14.88 5.69 11.90
CA LEU A 39 16.30 6.01 11.63
C LEU A 39 16.69 5.90 10.14
N SER A 40 15.97 5.06 9.40
CA SER A 40 16.10 4.91 7.96
C SER A 40 14.71 4.84 7.31
N LEU A 41 14.66 5.03 5.99
CA LEU A 41 13.41 4.93 5.23
C LEU A 41 12.86 3.50 5.32
N GLU A 42 11.70 3.34 5.94
CA GLU A 42 10.89 2.14 5.82
C GLU A 42 9.94 2.27 4.63
N TYR A 43 9.87 1.25 3.77
CA TYR A 43 8.94 1.26 2.64
C TYR A 43 8.28 -0.08 2.37
N LYS A 44 7.05 -0.06 1.85
CA LYS A 44 6.32 -1.25 1.40
C LYS A 44 5.67 -0.98 0.04
N ARG A 45 5.75 -1.99 -0.84
CA ARG A 45 5.06 -2.03 -2.12
C ARG A 45 3.86 -2.96 -2.02
N ARG A 46 2.70 -2.51 -2.49
CA ARG A 46 1.44 -3.28 -2.51
C ARG A 46 0.87 -3.29 -3.92
N ALA A 47 0.55 -4.49 -4.42
CA ALA A 47 -0.10 -4.67 -5.69
C ALA A 47 -1.57 -5.02 -5.47
N ASN A 48 -2.46 -4.41 -6.23
CA ASN A 48 -3.86 -4.81 -6.29
C ASN A 48 -3.99 -6.00 -7.23
N TYR A 49 -3.90 -7.21 -6.67
CA TYR A 49 -4.12 -8.42 -7.46
C TYR A 49 -5.59 -8.50 -7.85
N LYS A 50 -5.87 -8.15 -9.10
CA LYS A 50 -7.16 -8.48 -9.72
C LYS A 50 -7.18 -9.99 -9.92
N PRO A 51 -8.18 -10.72 -9.41
CA PRO A 51 -8.33 -12.12 -9.77
C PRO A 51 -8.45 -12.20 -11.30
N HIS A 52 -7.63 -13.03 -11.92
CA HIS A 52 -7.70 -13.27 -13.36
C HIS A 52 -9.10 -13.80 -13.66
N LYS A 53 -9.94 -13.01 -14.34
CA LYS A 53 -11.23 -13.52 -14.83
C LYS A 53 -10.91 -14.62 -15.83
N LYS A 54 -11.09 -15.88 -15.46
CA LYS A 54 -11.11 -16.98 -16.43
C LYS A 54 -12.28 -16.70 -17.37
N SER A 55 -11.98 -16.35 -18.62
CA SER A 55 -12.98 -16.45 -19.68
C SER A 55 -13.20 -17.93 -19.94
N PHE A 56 -14.43 -18.39 -19.72
CA PHE A 56 -14.89 -19.66 -20.28
C PHE A 56 -15.12 -19.50 -21.78
#